data_AF-A0A896WNU2-F1
#
_entry.id   AF-A0A896WNU2-F1
#
_cell.length_a   1.000
_cell.length_b   1.000
_cell.length_c   1.000
_cell.angle_alpha   90.00
_cell.angle_beta   90.00
_cell.angle_gamma   90.00
#
_symmetry.space_group_name_H-M   'P 1'
#
loop_
_entity.id
_entity.type
_entity.pdbx_description
1 polymer ?
#
loop_
_entity_poly.entity_id
_entity_poly.type
_entity_poly.pdbx_seq_one_letter_code
_entity_poly.pdbx_strand_id
1 'polypeptide(L)'
;MSKIHRQLSDAGAFSAEPELAFLVDHALEFAFESLQKQLNCPKKTSLRSLNAMAFLFATAAANIDGRPNAVSAQFVVLTFLSKIACGILGELEKENSYANIYGLVFGWFVSFFSETASTPTLDACFESIYTVLAELEPAAVPQFSFVWFDIALSPAVLQHPIRSSCEKTQKHAVRILCMAIEFATKNTLTDHALHLTLIRVLICILRDHPDFFVKHCTELTACMPLEALQIRNIVLSAFPSTYTICGPFEPGLSLETINSSSIHPPIPEDVAKHAKTAQESILAALERLDEVNGPAEHNTVVNQAVVVATTTPSKAGKVHDILFSLLRQAQPRQFYRLISALINNVRYPNTHTLFCTNILFEMFLLDFGDLKKEVAMRAILERLIANRPHPWGVLFLFIELVRSEKYSIADAPFITQKKKVHALFSSIKQTCL
;
A
#
# COMPACT_ATOMS: atom_id res chain seq x y z
N MET A 1 -27.72 -17.09 22.88
CA MET A 1 -27.40 -15.81 22.22
C MET A 1 -28.54 -15.30 21.34
N SER A 2 -29.16 -16.14 20.50
CA SER A 2 -30.42 -15.78 19.82
C SER A 2 -31.49 -15.21 20.77
N LYS A 3 -31.54 -15.72 22.02
CA LYS A 3 -32.40 -15.21 23.09
C LYS A 3 -32.06 -13.79 23.56
N ILE A 4 -30.78 -13.42 23.69
CA ILE A 4 -30.36 -12.08 24.15
C ILE A 4 -30.55 -11.05 23.02
N HIS A 5 -30.16 -11.41 21.79
CA HIS A 5 -30.41 -10.56 20.62
C HIS A 5 -31.91 -10.32 20.42
N ARG A 6 -32.72 -11.38 20.55
CA ARG A 6 -34.18 -11.27 20.51
C ARG A 6 -34.71 -10.38 21.64
N GLN A 7 -34.23 -10.55 22.87
CA GLN A 7 -34.63 -9.69 24.00
C GLN A 7 -34.28 -8.21 23.80
N LEU A 8 -33.11 -7.90 23.23
CA LEU A 8 -32.71 -6.53 22.92
C LEU A 8 -33.53 -5.95 21.76
N SER A 9 -33.79 -6.75 20.73
CA SER A 9 -34.67 -6.37 19.62
C SER A 9 -36.12 -6.15 20.09
N ASP A 10 -36.62 -7.02 20.96
CA ASP A 10 -37.95 -6.92 21.58
C ASP A 10 -38.04 -5.69 22.52
N ALA A 11 -36.93 -5.28 23.14
CA ALA A 11 -36.83 -4.08 23.96
C ALA A 11 -36.67 -2.78 23.15
N GLY A 12 -36.67 -2.85 21.81
CA GLY A 12 -36.52 -1.66 20.95
C GLY A 12 -35.10 -1.10 20.86
N ALA A 13 -34.09 -1.83 21.34
CA ALA A 13 -32.70 -1.33 21.34
C ALA A 13 -32.13 -1.09 19.93
N PHE A 14 -32.69 -1.75 18.91
CA PHE A 14 -32.28 -1.66 17.51
C PHE A 14 -33.39 -1.08 16.62
N SER A 15 -34.44 -0.49 17.20
CA SER A 15 -35.57 0.04 16.43
C SER A 15 -35.41 1.48 15.98
N ALA A 16 -34.50 2.26 16.57
CA ALA A 16 -34.19 3.59 16.11
C ALA A 16 -32.78 4.03 16.54
N GLU A 17 -32.25 5.01 15.80
CA GLU A 17 -30.86 5.46 15.91
C GLU A 17 -30.51 6.05 17.30
N PRO A 18 -31.35 6.90 17.93
CA PRO A 18 -31.07 7.44 19.25
C PRO A 18 -31.00 6.38 20.35
N GLU A 19 -31.88 5.39 20.30
CA GLU A 19 -31.97 4.30 21.28
C GLU A 19 -30.71 3.42 21.22
N LEU A 20 -30.22 3.15 20.00
CA LEU A 20 -28.96 2.43 19.81
C LEU A 20 -27.78 3.23 20.36
N ALA A 21 -27.68 4.51 20.01
CA ALA A 21 -26.59 5.36 20.47
C ALA A 21 -26.57 5.45 22.00
N PHE A 22 -27.73 5.63 22.61
CA PHE A 22 -27.90 5.63 24.07
C PHE A 22 -27.44 4.30 24.69
N LEU A 23 -27.82 3.16 24.10
CA LEU A 23 -27.42 1.84 24.59
C LEU A 23 -25.90 1.64 24.50
N VAL A 24 -25.29 2.03 23.38
CA VAL A 24 -23.83 1.92 23.17
C VAL A 24 -23.09 2.76 24.23
N ASP A 25 -23.52 4.00 24.46
CA ASP A 25 -22.91 4.89 25.45
C ASP A 25 -22.94 4.28 26.85
N HIS A 26 -24.13 3.86 27.31
CA HIS A 26 -24.29 3.31 28.66
C HIS A 26 -23.56 1.98 28.83
N ALA A 27 -23.51 1.15 27.79
CA ALA A 27 -22.76 -0.10 27.81
C ALA A 27 -21.25 0.15 27.95
N LEU A 28 -20.72 1.13 27.21
CA LEU A 28 -19.31 1.52 27.28
C LEU A 28 -18.98 2.10 28.65
N GLU A 29 -19.74 3.09 29.12
CA GLU A 29 -19.54 3.70 30.44
C GLU A 29 -19.54 2.65 31.54
N PHE A 30 -20.56 1.79 31.57
CA PHE A 30 -20.65 0.73 32.58
C PHE A 30 -19.46 -0.24 32.53
N ALA A 31 -19.03 -0.64 31.33
CA ALA A 31 -17.94 -1.58 31.17
C ALA A 31 -16.58 -0.97 31.61
N PHE A 32 -16.33 0.30 31.29
CA PHE A 32 -15.11 0.99 31.68
C PHE A 32 -15.10 1.38 33.16
N GLU A 33 -16.23 1.79 33.75
CA GLU A 33 -16.34 1.96 35.20
C GLU A 33 -16.04 0.66 35.95
N SER A 34 -16.56 -0.46 35.45
CA SER A 34 -16.31 -1.79 36.03
C SER A 34 -14.83 -2.13 35.97
N LEU A 35 -14.16 -1.84 34.84
CA LEU A 35 -12.72 -2.02 34.71
C LEU A 35 -11.94 -1.14 35.70
N GLN A 36 -12.31 0.15 35.81
CA GLN A 36 -11.64 1.08 36.72
C GLN A 36 -11.79 0.64 38.18
N LYS A 37 -12.98 0.16 38.58
CA LYS A 37 -13.22 -0.43 39.90
C LYS A 37 -12.33 -1.67 40.14
N GLN A 38 -12.13 -2.50 39.12
CA GLN A 38 -11.25 -3.68 39.20
C GLN A 38 -9.77 -3.32 39.29
N LEU A 39 -9.30 -2.31 38.55
CA LEU A 39 -7.90 -1.85 38.60
C LEU A 39 -7.53 -1.30 39.98
N ASN A 40 -8.49 -0.72 40.69
CA ASN A 40 -8.33 -0.26 42.06
C ASN A 40 -8.42 -1.38 43.12
N CYS A 41 -8.69 -2.63 42.71
CA CYS A 41 -8.78 -3.78 43.60
C CYS A 41 -7.55 -4.71 43.46
N PRO A 42 -7.06 -5.34 44.55
CA PRO A 42 -5.92 -6.27 44.50
C PRO A 42 -6.22 -7.64 43.85
N LYS A 43 -7.43 -7.83 43.28
CA LYS A 43 -7.82 -9.07 42.59
C LYS A 43 -7.47 -8.98 41.11
N LYS A 44 -7.38 -10.13 40.43
CA LYS A 44 -7.13 -10.18 38.97
C LYS A 44 -8.12 -9.28 38.20
N THR A 45 -7.58 -8.37 37.40
CA THR A 45 -8.35 -7.57 36.42
C THR A 45 -8.87 -8.47 35.31
N SER A 46 -10.07 -8.20 34.81
CA SER A 46 -10.74 -9.03 33.81
C SER A 46 -11.41 -8.17 32.75
N LEU A 47 -10.93 -8.27 31.50
CA LEU A 47 -11.51 -7.59 30.34
C LEU A 47 -12.76 -8.30 29.77
N ARG A 48 -13.36 -9.24 30.52
CA ARG A 48 -14.50 -10.04 30.07
C ARG A 48 -15.73 -9.20 29.72
N SER A 49 -16.03 -8.14 30.48
CA SER A 49 -17.17 -7.25 30.20
C SER A 49 -17.01 -6.53 28.86
N LEU A 50 -15.82 -5.96 28.64
CA LEU A 50 -15.45 -5.27 27.41
C LEU A 50 -15.47 -6.21 26.19
N ASN A 51 -14.89 -7.40 26.34
CA ASN A 51 -14.92 -8.41 25.28
C ASN A 51 -16.34 -8.90 24.96
N ALA A 52 -17.17 -9.15 25.99
CA ALA A 52 -18.55 -9.57 25.81
C ALA A 52 -19.39 -8.49 25.11
N MET A 53 -19.13 -7.22 25.40
CA MET A 53 -19.77 -6.08 24.74
C MET A 53 -19.36 -5.97 23.27
N ALA A 54 -18.06 -6.02 22.95
CA ALA A 54 -17.60 -6.06 21.57
C ALA A 54 -18.24 -7.22 20.79
N PHE A 55 -18.26 -8.41 21.37
CA PHE A 55 -18.90 -9.59 20.78
C PHE A 55 -20.41 -9.40 20.55
N LEU A 56 -21.12 -8.83 21.53
CA LEU A 56 -22.55 -8.60 21.46
C LEU A 56 -22.92 -7.65 20.32
N PHE A 57 -22.28 -6.49 20.23
CA PHE A 57 -22.57 -5.50 19.18
C PHE A 57 -22.10 -5.97 17.81
N ALA A 58 -20.96 -6.67 17.71
CA ALA A 58 -20.52 -7.28 16.45
C ALA A 58 -21.52 -8.32 15.95
N THR A 59 -21.97 -9.21 16.83
CA THR A 59 -22.97 -10.23 16.48
C THR A 59 -24.33 -9.59 16.13
N ALA A 60 -24.72 -8.52 16.83
CA ALA A 60 -25.94 -7.79 16.51
C ALA A 60 -25.84 -7.17 15.12
N ALA A 61 -24.76 -6.43 14.83
CA ALA A 61 -24.52 -5.84 13.51
C ALA A 61 -24.53 -6.91 12.39
N ALA A 62 -23.98 -8.10 12.64
CA ALA A 62 -23.96 -9.20 11.69
C ALA A 62 -25.35 -9.82 11.41
N ASN A 63 -26.28 -9.74 12.36
CA ASN A 63 -27.58 -10.44 12.33
C ASN A 63 -28.80 -9.52 12.38
N ILE A 64 -28.63 -8.22 12.12
CA ILE A 64 -29.75 -7.29 12.04
C ILE A 64 -30.67 -7.71 10.89
N ASP A 65 -31.91 -8.06 11.24
CA ASP A 65 -32.96 -8.35 10.28
C ASP A 65 -33.27 -7.07 9.48
N GLY A 66 -33.36 -7.16 8.15
CA GLY A 66 -33.73 -6.06 7.25
C GLY A 66 -35.19 -5.60 7.36
N ARG A 67 -35.74 -5.52 8.59
CA ARG A 67 -37.07 -4.99 8.85
C ARG A 67 -37.10 -3.50 8.52
N PRO A 68 -38.21 -2.96 8.00
CA PRO A 68 -38.28 -1.58 7.49
C PRO A 68 -38.03 -0.50 8.55
N ASN A 69 -38.12 -0.82 9.84
CA ASN A 69 -37.87 0.09 10.97
C ASN A 69 -36.63 -0.29 11.80
N ALA A 70 -35.81 -1.25 11.37
CA ALA A 70 -34.59 -1.58 12.09
C ALA A 70 -33.45 -0.66 11.65
N VAL A 71 -32.56 -0.30 12.60
CA VAL A 71 -31.29 0.37 12.26
C VAL A 71 -30.49 -0.49 11.30
N SER A 72 -29.76 0.12 10.37
CA SER A 72 -28.93 -0.64 9.43
C SER A 72 -27.69 -1.21 10.14
N ALA A 73 -27.18 -2.35 9.66
CA ALA A 73 -25.92 -2.92 10.15
C ALA A 73 -24.76 -1.92 10.07
N GLN A 74 -24.73 -1.14 8.97
CA GLN A 74 -23.75 -0.07 8.76
C GLN A 74 -23.83 1.00 9.85
N PHE A 75 -25.05 1.41 10.22
CA PHE A 75 -25.25 2.38 11.30
C PHE A 75 -24.76 1.82 12.64
N VAL A 76 -25.03 0.56 12.95
CA VAL A 76 -24.55 -0.07 14.20
C VAL A 76 -23.04 -0.11 14.29
N VAL A 77 -22.38 -0.54 13.22
CA VAL A 77 -20.91 -0.54 13.14
C VAL A 77 -20.35 0.86 13.30
N LEU A 78 -20.91 1.85 12.59
CA LEU A 78 -20.47 3.23 12.65
C LEU A 78 -20.65 3.81 14.06
N THR A 79 -21.85 3.72 14.64
CA THR A 79 -22.14 4.24 15.97
C THR A 79 -21.23 3.63 17.02
N PHE A 80 -21.08 2.29 17.03
CA PHE A 80 -20.22 1.63 18.02
C PHE A 80 -18.76 2.07 17.88
N LEU A 81 -18.20 2.02 16.67
CA LEU A 81 -16.79 2.36 16.44
C LEU A 81 -16.51 3.86 16.64
N SER A 82 -17.43 4.76 16.26
CA SER A 82 -17.29 6.19 16.52
C SER A 82 -17.29 6.50 18.02
N LYS A 83 -18.09 5.80 18.83
CA LYS A 83 -18.05 5.97 20.30
C LYS A 83 -16.74 5.45 20.90
N ILE A 84 -16.22 4.34 20.39
CA ILE A 84 -14.88 3.86 20.74
C ILE A 84 -13.81 4.90 20.37
N ALA A 85 -13.88 5.47 19.16
CA ALA A 85 -12.93 6.50 18.70
C ALA A 85 -12.98 7.76 19.56
N CYS A 86 -14.18 8.26 19.90
CA CYS A 86 -14.35 9.35 20.87
C CYS A 86 -13.72 9.01 22.23
N GLY A 87 -13.90 7.77 22.70
CA GLY A 87 -13.27 7.26 23.92
C GLY A 87 -11.74 7.27 23.84
N ILE A 88 -11.17 6.81 22.71
CA ILE A 88 -9.72 6.87 22.46
C ILE A 88 -9.25 8.32 22.58
N LEU A 89 -9.83 9.23 21.79
CA LEU A 89 -9.42 10.63 21.73
C LEU A 89 -9.54 11.33 23.09
N GLY A 90 -10.62 11.07 23.83
CA GLY A 90 -10.83 11.63 25.16
C GLY A 90 -9.86 11.10 26.24
N GLU A 91 -9.19 9.97 26.00
CA GLU A 91 -8.24 9.35 26.93
C GLU A 91 -6.78 9.69 26.64
N LEU A 92 -6.45 10.23 25.46
CA LEU A 92 -5.05 10.43 25.05
C LEU A 92 -4.27 11.38 25.95
N GLU A 93 -4.92 12.41 26.47
CA GLU A 93 -4.27 13.44 27.31
C GLU A 93 -4.23 13.07 28.80
N LYS A 94 -4.83 11.94 29.20
CA LYS A 94 -4.94 11.55 30.62
C LYS A 94 -3.70 10.78 31.08
N GLU A 95 -3.23 11.04 32.30
CA GLU A 95 -2.07 10.35 32.90
C GLU A 95 -2.25 8.83 32.98
N ASN A 96 -3.46 8.36 33.32
CA ASN A 96 -3.83 6.95 33.33
C ASN A 96 -4.70 6.62 32.11
N SER A 97 -4.16 6.83 30.91
CA SER A 97 -4.89 6.67 29.66
C SER A 97 -5.40 5.25 29.44
N TYR A 98 -6.70 5.12 29.15
CA TYR A 98 -7.31 3.88 28.68
C TYR A 98 -7.40 3.76 27.16
N ALA A 99 -6.77 4.66 26.39
CA ALA A 99 -6.85 4.70 24.93
C ALA A 99 -6.50 3.34 24.28
N ASN A 100 -5.47 2.66 24.78
CA ASN A 100 -5.07 1.35 24.28
C ASN A 100 -6.13 0.26 24.55
N ILE A 101 -6.88 0.37 25.65
CA ILE A 101 -7.97 -0.57 25.98
C ILE A 101 -9.17 -0.32 25.07
N TYR A 102 -9.51 0.94 24.79
CA TYR A 102 -10.51 1.27 23.77
C TYR A 102 -10.09 0.70 22.39
N GLY A 103 -8.83 0.85 22.01
CA GLY A 103 -8.32 0.24 20.78
C GLY A 103 -8.39 -1.29 20.77
N LEU A 104 -8.14 -1.96 21.91
CA LEU A 104 -8.35 -3.40 22.02
C LEU A 104 -9.81 -3.81 21.80
N VAL A 105 -10.76 -3.04 22.35
CA VAL A 105 -12.19 -3.24 22.12
C VAL A 105 -12.57 -3.01 20.65
N PHE A 106 -11.98 -2.01 19.99
CA PHE A 106 -12.10 -1.79 18.55
C PHE A 106 -11.67 -3.05 17.79
N GLY A 107 -10.45 -3.54 18.05
CA GLY A 107 -9.89 -4.71 17.38
C GLY A 107 -10.73 -5.97 17.57
N TRP A 108 -11.22 -6.23 18.80
CA TRP A 108 -12.14 -7.33 19.07
C TRP A 108 -13.45 -7.20 18.32
N PHE A 109 -14.06 -6.02 18.31
CA PHE A 109 -15.30 -5.78 17.58
C PHE A 109 -15.12 -6.13 16.10
N VAL A 110 -14.08 -5.62 15.45
CA VAL A 110 -13.81 -5.87 14.03
C VAL A 110 -13.52 -7.35 13.78
N SER A 111 -12.74 -8.02 14.64
CA SER A 111 -12.48 -9.45 14.50
C SER A 111 -13.76 -10.28 14.59
N PHE A 112 -14.58 -10.05 15.62
CA PHE A 112 -15.86 -10.77 15.78
C PHE A 112 -16.83 -10.46 14.64
N PHE A 113 -16.89 -9.22 14.19
CA PHE A 113 -17.76 -8.82 13.08
C PHE A 113 -17.33 -9.50 11.77
N SER A 114 -16.03 -9.48 11.46
CA SER A 114 -15.46 -10.14 10.27
C SER A 114 -15.64 -11.66 10.29
N GLU A 115 -15.66 -12.29 11.46
CA GLU A 115 -15.91 -13.73 11.60
C GLU A 115 -17.39 -14.12 11.51
N THR A 116 -18.31 -13.22 11.89
CA THR A 116 -19.74 -13.54 12.02
C THR A 116 -20.61 -13.02 10.89
N ALA A 117 -20.23 -11.91 10.25
CA ALA A 117 -21.03 -11.27 9.22
C ALA A 117 -20.90 -11.97 7.85
N SER A 118 -21.98 -11.92 7.07
CA SER A 118 -21.96 -12.39 5.68
C SER A 118 -21.18 -11.43 4.77
N THR A 119 -20.63 -11.93 3.65
CA THR A 119 -19.87 -11.12 2.68
C THR A 119 -20.62 -9.85 2.22
N PRO A 120 -21.93 -9.89 1.88
CA PRO A 120 -22.68 -8.68 1.54
C PRO A 120 -22.81 -7.68 2.70
N THR A 121 -23.01 -8.18 3.92
CA THR A 121 -23.09 -7.34 5.13
C THR A 121 -21.74 -6.65 5.38
N LEU A 122 -20.65 -7.39 5.23
CA LEU A 122 -19.30 -6.88 5.35
C LEU A 122 -19.03 -5.76 4.34
N ASP A 123 -19.31 -6.00 3.05
CA ASP A 123 -19.17 -4.98 2.00
C ASP A 123 -19.95 -3.69 2.30
N ALA A 124 -21.15 -3.81 2.86
CA ALA A 124 -21.98 -2.65 3.23
C ALA A 124 -21.45 -1.88 4.45
N CYS A 125 -20.74 -2.55 5.37
CA CYS A 125 -20.30 -1.95 6.63
C CYS A 125 -18.82 -1.53 6.63
N PHE A 126 -18.03 -2.00 5.66
CA PHE A 126 -16.60 -1.73 5.64
C PHE A 126 -16.29 -0.23 5.57
N GLU A 127 -17.02 0.55 4.77
CA GLU A 127 -16.82 2.00 4.68
C GLU A 127 -16.87 2.67 6.06
N SER A 128 -17.75 2.21 6.95
CA SER A 128 -17.84 2.71 8.33
C SER A 128 -16.58 2.38 9.14
N ILE A 129 -16.07 1.15 9.04
CA ILE A 129 -14.83 0.73 9.72
C ILE A 129 -13.65 1.58 9.24
N TYR A 130 -13.51 1.77 7.93
CA TYR A 130 -12.42 2.53 7.33
C TYR A 130 -12.53 4.03 7.60
N THR A 131 -13.74 4.58 7.66
CA THR A 131 -13.96 5.98 8.01
C THR A 131 -13.44 6.26 9.42
N VAL A 132 -13.83 5.44 10.40
CA VAL A 132 -13.38 5.62 11.78
C VAL A 132 -11.86 5.35 11.92
N LEU A 133 -11.32 4.34 11.23
CA LEU A 133 -9.86 4.12 11.23
C LEU A 133 -9.09 5.30 10.62
N ALA A 134 -9.64 5.96 9.60
CA ALA A 134 -9.02 7.14 9.00
C ALA A 134 -9.06 8.37 9.92
N GLU A 135 -10.11 8.53 10.75
CA GLU A 135 -10.15 9.58 11.77
C GLU A 135 -9.07 9.39 12.84
N LEU A 136 -8.73 8.13 13.13
CA LEU A 136 -7.68 7.74 14.08
C LEU A 136 -6.31 7.57 13.44
N GLU A 137 -6.09 8.09 12.23
CA GLU A 137 -4.83 7.89 11.50
C GLU A 137 -3.61 8.31 12.34
N PRO A 138 -2.50 7.55 12.31
CA PRO A 138 -1.28 7.84 13.08
C PRO A 138 -0.70 9.23 12.84
N ALA A 139 -0.90 9.81 11.64
CA ALA A 139 -0.47 11.18 11.35
C ALA A 139 -1.22 12.23 12.18
N ALA A 140 -2.51 12.02 12.46
CA ALA A 140 -3.33 12.88 13.30
C ALA A 140 -3.23 12.52 14.79
N VAL A 141 -3.07 11.23 15.09
CA VAL A 141 -3.05 10.69 16.46
C VAL A 141 -1.78 9.86 16.71
N PRO A 142 -0.57 10.47 16.80
CA PRO A 142 0.69 9.72 16.87
C PRO A 142 0.82 8.80 18.10
N GLN A 143 0.21 9.20 19.23
CA GLN A 143 0.22 8.45 20.49
C GLN A 143 -0.54 7.11 20.39
N PHE A 144 -1.47 7.00 19.44
CA PHE A 144 -2.26 5.79 19.19
C PHE A 144 -1.67 4.93 18.06
N SER A 145 -0.54 5.32 17.48
CA SER A 145 0.03 4.70 16.27
C SER A 145 0.25 3.19 16.40
N PHE A 146 0.79 2.69 17.51
CA PHE A 146 1.01 1.25 17.71
C PHE A 146 -0.28 0.44 17.67
N VAL A 147 -1.29 0.86 18.43
CA VAL A 147 -2.57 0.17 18.50
C VAL A 147 -3.33 0.32 17.18
N TRP A 148 -3.23 1.48 16.52
CA TRP A 148 -3.76 1.66 15.18
C TRP A 148 -3.14 0.68 14.19
N PHE A 149 -1.82 0.50 14.19
CA PHE A 149 -1.14 -0.47 13.30
C PHE A 149 -1.63 -1.90 13.57
N ASP A 150 -1.77 -2.28 14.84
CA ASP A 150 -2.25 -3.61 15.23
C ASP A 150 -3.68 -3.89 14.71
N ILE A 151 -4.57 -2.89 14.76
CA ILE A 151 -5.95 -3.02 14.28
C ILE A 151 -5.99 -2.92 12.75
N ALA A 152 -5.47 -1.84 12.18
CA ALA A 152 -5.64 -1.47 10.78
C ALA A 152 -4.90 -2.44 9.85
N LEU A 153 -3.78 -3.02 10.29
CA LEU A 153 -3.04 -4.03 9.54
C LEU A 153 -3.40 -5.47 9.92
N SER A 154 -4.43 -5.66 10.75
CA SER A 154 -4.92 -6.99 11.10
C SER A 154 -5.57 -7.70 9.90
N PRO A 155 -5.60 -9.04 9.89
CA PRO A 155 -6.36 -9.81 8.90
C PRO A 155 -7.86 -9.45 8.89
N ALA A 156 -8.44 -9.12 10.05
CA ALA A 156 -9.86 -8.79 10.16
C ALA A 156 -10.25 -7.53 9.36
N VAL A 157 -9.31 -6.58 9.21
CA VAL A 157 -9.48 -5.38 8.38
C VAL A 157 -9.07 -5.68 6.93
N LEU A 158 -7.85 -6.18 6.71
CA LEU A 158 -7.26 -6.22 5.37
C LEU A 158 -7.67 -7.41 4.50
N GLN A 159 -8.04 -8.55 5.07
CA GLN A 159 -8.16 -9.80 4.29
C GLN A 159 -9.32 -9.75 3.29
N HIS A 160 -10.49 -9.27 3.71
CA HIS A 160 -11.67 -9.17 2.84
C HIS A 160 -11.46 -8.24 1.63
N PRO A 161 -11.07 -6.95 1.80
CA PRO A 161 -10.87 -6.06 0.66
C PRO A 161 -9.74 -6.54 -0.26
N ILE A 162 -8.66 -7.13 0.25
CA ILE A 162 -7.56 -7.64 -0.58
C ILE A 162 -8.04 -8.81 -1.45
N ARG A 163 -8.91 -9.67 -0.93
CA ARG A 163 -9.47 -10.82 -1.66
C ARG A 163 -10.67 -10.48 -2.53
N SER A 164 -11.29 -9.32 -2.33
CA SER A 164 -12.48 -8.93 -3.08
C SER A 164 -12.15 -8.73 -4.55
N SER A 165 -13.05 -9.18 -5.42
CA SER A 165 -12.99 -8.88 -6.86
C SER A 165 -13.45 -7.45 -7.17
N CYS A 166 -14.14 -6.79 -6.22
CA CYS A 166 -14.64 -5.44 -6.38
C CYS A 166 -13.53 -4.42 -6.14
N GLU A 167 -13.25 -3.60 -7.15
CA GLU A 167 -12.22 -2.57 -7.06
C GLU A 167 -12.51 -1.54 -5.95
N LYS A 168 -13.77 -1.13 -5.79
CA LYS A 168 -14.15 -0.18 -4.74
C LYS A 168 -13.81 -0.71 -3.35
N THR A 169 -14.08 -1.99 -3.10
CA THR A 169 -13.74 -2.66 -1.84
C THR A 169 -12.22 -2.74 -1.66
N GLN A 170 -11.47 -3.07 -2.72
CA GLN A 170 -9.99 -3.10 -2.68
C GLN A 170 -9.38 -1.74 -2.32
N LYS A 171 -9.98 -0.62 -2.79
CA LYS A 171 -9.49 0.75 -2.49
C LYS A 171 -9.46 1.06 -0.99
N HIS A 172 -10.29 0.41 -0.18
CA HIS A 172 -10.22 0.57 1.27
C HIS A 172 -8.90 0.03 1.86
N ALA A 173 -8.45 -1.15 1.43
CA ALA A 173 -7.16 -1.68 1.82
C ALA A 173 -6.01 -0.79 1.31
N VAL A 174 -6.11 -0.30 0.08
CA VAL A 174 -5.13 0.65 -0.48
C VAL A 174 -5.03 1.90 0.41
N ARG A 175 -6.16 2.49 0.81
CA ARG A 175 -6.19 3.68 1.69
C ARG A 175 -5.47 3.43 3.01
N ILE A 176 -5.78 2.34 3.72
CA ILE A 176 -5.13 2.01 4.99
C ILE A 176 -3.63 1.75 4.82
N LEU A 177 -3.24 1.01 3.77
CA LEU A 177 -1.84 0.75 3.49
C LEU A 177 -1.09 2.05 3.16
N CYS A 178 -1.68 2.98 2.41
CA CYS A 178 -1.08 4.28 2.15
C CYS A 178 -0.83 5.06 3.44
N MET A 179 -1.83 5.16 4.34
CA MET A 179 -1.68 5.82 5.65
C MET A 179 -0.54 5.19 6.48
N ALA A 180 -0.50 3.85 6.54
CA ALA A 180 0.54 3.12 7.26
C ALA A 180 1.93 3.34 6.64
N ILE A 181 2.03 3.30 5.32
CA ILE A 181 3.28 3.52 4.57
C ILE A 181 3.79 4.94 4.78
N GLU A 182 2.94 5.94 4.63
CA GLU A 182 3.32 7.34 4.83
C GLU A 182 3.83 7.58 6.24
N PHE A 183 3.13 7.08 7.25
CA PHE A 183 3.53 7.26 8.64
C PHE A 183 4.84 6.52 8.97
N ALA A 184 4.93 5.24 8.61
CA ALA A 184 6.09 4.41 8.92
C ALA A 184 7.35 4.86 8.18
N THR A 185 7.22 5.43 6.98
CA THR A 185 8.38 5.92 6.20
C THR A 185 8.90 7.26 6.73
N LYS A 186 8.02 8.17 7.15
CA LYS A 186 8.39 9.45 7.78
C LYS A 186 9.08 9.25 9.14
N ASN A 187 8.67 8.23 9.90
CA ASN A 187 9.14 7.97 11.27
C ASN A 187 10.09 6.76 11.38
N THR A 188 10.75 6.37 10.28
CA THR A 188 11.58 5.13 10.22
C THR A 188 12.67 5.08 11.30
N LEU A 189 13.23 6.24 11.69
CA LEU A 189 14.31 6.34 12.68
C LEU A 189 13.81 6.27 14.13
N THR A 190 12.58 6.69 14.41
CA THR A 190 12.00 6.71 15.75
C THR A 190 11.28 5.42 16.07
N ASP A 191 10.54 4.86 15.11
CA ASP A 191 9.59 3.78 15.35
C ASP A 191 9.89 2.53 14.52
N HIS A 192 11.06 1.95 14.76
CA HIS A 192 11.54 0.76 14.04
C HIS A 192 10.55 -0.42 14.12
N ALA A 193 9.83 -0.57 15.24
CA ALA A 193 8.83 -1.62 15.41
C ALA A 193 7.66 -1.48 14.41
N LEU A 194 7.14 -0.26 14.20
CA LEU A 194 6.04 -0.01 13.24
C LEU A 194 6.49 -0.30 11.80
N HIS A 195 7.72 0.09 11.48
CA HIS A 195 8.32 -0.20 10.18
C HIS A 195 8.44 -1.72 9.93
N LEU A 196 8.88 -2.49 10.93
CA LEU A 196 8.95 -3.95 10.83
C LEU A 196 7.55 -4.59 10.75
N THR A 197 6.57 -4.09 11.48
CA THR A 197 5.17 -4.56 11.39
C THR A 197 4.63 -4.36 9.97
N LEU A 198 4.83 -3.18 9.39
CA LEU A 198 4.44 -2.90 8.01
C LEU A 198 5.14 -3.84 7.01
N ILE A 199 6.47 -4.02 7.13
CA ILE A 199 7.22 -4.95 6.25
C ILE A 199 6.65 -6.36 6.33
N ARG A 200 6.36 -6.87 7.53
CA ARG A 200 5.80 -8.23 7.71
C ARG A 200 4.46 -8.37 7.01
N VAL A 201 3.57 -7.40 7.19
CA VAL A 201 2.24 -7.40 6.55
C VAL A 201 2.38 -7.33 5.02
N LEU A 202 3.22 -6.44 4.50
CA LEU A 202 3.45 -6.33 3.05
C LEU A 202 4.06 -7.60 2.45
N ILE A 203 4.96 -8.28 3.15
CA ILE A 203 5.52 -9.57 2.71
C ILE A 203 4.43 -10.66 2.71
N CYS A 204 3.57 -10.70 3.73
CA CYS A 204 2.42 -11.62 3.75
C CYS A 204 1.48 -11.38 2.57
N ILE A 205 1.15 -10.12 2.27
CA ILE A 205 0.32 -9.76 1.11
C ILE A 205 1.01 -10.15 -0.20
N LEU A 206 2.31 -9.87 -0.34
CA LEU A 206 3.07 -10.26 -1.54
C LEU A 206 3.04 -11.76 -1.78
N ARG A 207 3.17 -12.55 -0.72
CA ARG A 207 3.18 -14.02 -0.79
C ARG A 207 1.81 -14.58 -1.12
N ASP A 208 0.77 -14.11 -0.43
CA ASP A 208 -0.55 -14.74 -0.46
C ASP A 208 -1.47 -14.14 -1.54
N HIS A 209 -1.31 -12.86 -1.85
CA HIS A 209 -2.17 -12.07 -2.73
C HIS A 209 -1.36 -11.09 -3.63
N PRO A 210 -0.40 -11.58 -4.44
CA PRO A 210 0.45 -10.70 -5.26
C PRO A 210 -0.34 -9.87 -6.28
N ASP A 211 -1.46 -10.40 -6.81
CA ASP A 211 -2.32 -9.72 -7.77
C ASP A 211 -2.87 -8.37 -7.25
N PHE A 212 -3.08 -8.25 -5.94
CA PHE A 212 -3.48 -7.00 -5.31
C PHE A 212 -2.43 -5.90 -5.52
N PHE A 213 -1.15 -6.21 -5.27
CA PHE A 213 -0.06 -5.29 -5.54
C PHE A 213 0.15 -5.04 -7.02
N VAL A 214 -0.02 -6.05 -7.87
CA VAL A 214 0.10 -5.87 -9.33
C VAL A 214 -0.86 -4.79 -9.83
N LYS A 215 -2.11 -4.80 -9.34
CA LYS A 215 -3.16 -3.84 -9.71
C LYS A 215 -2.98 -2.46 -9.08
N HIS A 216 -2.62 -2.39 -7.79
CA HIS A 216 -2.62 -1.15 -7.01
C HIS A 216 -1.23 -0.56 -6.74
N CYS A 217 -0.17 -1.07 -7.37
CA CYS A 217 1.20 -0.61 -7.11
C CYS A 217 1.40 0.89 -7.38
N THR A 218 0.69 1.46 -8.35
CA THR A 218 0.81 2.87 -8.71
C THR A 218 0.41 3.77 -7.53
N GLU A 219 -0.74 3.51 -6.94
CA GLU A 219 -1.26 4.27 -5.79
C GLU A 219 -0.37 4.07 -4.56
N LEU A 220 -0.01 2.82 -4.28
CA LEU A 220 0.86 2.50 -3.14
C LEU A 220 2.23 3.15 -3.28
N THR A 221 2.83 3.18 -4.48
CA THR A 221 4.15 3.78 -4.67
C THR A 221 4.12 5.31 -4.76
N ALA A 222 2.98 5.91 -5.09
CA ALA A 222 2.82 7.37 -5.09
C ALA A 222 2.95 7.97 -3.68
N CYS A 223 2.46 7.28 -2.64
CA CYS A 223 2.56 7.77 -1.26
C CYS A 223 3.97 7.59 -0.63
N MET A 224 4.86 6.82 -1.25
CA MET A 224 6.17 6.48 -0.70
C MET A 224 7.24 7.55 -1.00
N PRO A 225 8.01 8.03 0.00
CA PRO A 225 9.18 8.87 -0.24
C PRO A 225 10.29 8.06 -0.93
N LEU A 226 11.21 8.72 -1.66
CA LEU A 226 12.22 8.07 -2.52
C LEU A 226 13.12 7.09 -1.74
N GLU A 227 13.32 7.36 -0.45
CA GLU A 227 14.15 6.62 0.48
C GLU A 227 13.53 5.28 0.94
N ALA A 228 12.22 5.08 0.74
CA ALA A 228 11.48 3.88 1.15
C ALA A 228 11.74 2.66 0.22
N LEU A 229 13.01 2.35 -0.03
CA LEU A 229 13.47 1.40 -1.04
C LEU A 229 12.94 -0.03 -0.81
N GLN A 230 13.03 -0.55 0.42
CA GLN A 230 12.60 -1.92 0.72
C GLN A 230 11.07 -2.06 0.59
N ILE A 231 10.29 -1.15 1.16
CA ILE A 231 8.82 -1.14 1.05
C ILE A 231 8.41 -1.08 -0.42
N ARG A 232 9.04 -0.17 -1.19
CA ARG A 232 8.80 -0.04 -2.61
C ARG A 232 9.16 -1.32 -3.38
N ASN A 233 10.27 -1.97 -3.03
CA ASN A 233 10.63 -3.24 -3.65
C ASN A 233 9.62 -4.34 -3.35
N ILE A 234 9.12 -4.46 -2.12
CA ILE A 234 8.11 -5.47 -1.76
C ILE A 234 6.89 -5.34 -2.68
N VAL A 235 6.35 -4.13 -2.82
CA VAL A 235 5.17 -3.88 -3.68
C VAL A 235 5.48 -4.15 -5.16
N LEU A 236 6.62 -3.66 -5.66
CA LEU A 236 6.95 -3.76 -7.10
C LEU A 236 7.53 -5.12 -7.52
N SER A 237 7.84 -6.00 -6.57
CA SER A 237 8.26 -7.38 -6.85
C SER A 237 7.09 -8.30 -7.16
N ALA A 238 5.85 -7.84 -6.94
CA ALA A 238 4.66 -8.62 -7.25
C ALA A 238 4.47 -8.82 -8.76
N PHE A 239 4.01 -10.00 -9.14
CA PHE A 239 3.63 -10.38 -10.49
C PHE A 239 2.41 -11.30 -10.46
N PRO A 240 1.65 -11.41 -11.57
CA PRO A 240 0.42 -12.18 -11.58
C PRO A 240 0.62 -13.62 -11.12
N SER A 241 -0.24 -14.12 -10.25
CA SER A 241 -0.11 -15.47 -9.68
C SER A 241 -0.18 -16.59 -10.74
N THR A 242 -0.76 -16.29 -11.90
CA THR A 242 -0.86 -17.20 -13.06
C THR A 242 0.42 -17.28 -13.88
N TYR A 243 1.38 -16.38 -13.67
CA TYR A 243 2.60 -16.31 -14.48
C TYR A 243 3.71 -17.15 -13.86
N THR A 244 4.37 -17.95 -14.68
CA THR A 244 5.67 -18.52 -14.34
C THR A 244 6.72 -17.74 -15.14
N ILE A 245 7.58 -17.01 -14.43
CA ILE A 245 8.61 -16.19 -15.06
C ILE A 245 9.94 -16.93 -14.94
N CYS A 246 10.69 -16.94 -16.03
CA CYS A 246 12.06 -17.43 -16.05
C CYS A 246 12.94 -16.69 -15.03
N GLY A 247 14.03 -17.34 -14.62
CA GLY A 247 15.03 -16.66 -13.81
C GLY A 247 15.56 -15.43 -14.57
N PRO A 248 15.73 -14.26 -13.93
CA PRO A 248 16.30 -13.08 -14.60
C PRO A 248 17.75 -13.32 -15.07
N PHE A 249 18.38 -14.41 -14.64
CA PHE A 249 19.75 -14.84 -14.92
C PHE A 249 19.85 -15.86 -16.05
N GLU A 250 18.75 -16.22 -16.70
CA GLU A 250 18.81 -17.23 -17.78
C GLU A 250 19.65 -16.72 -18.97
N PRO A 251 20.64 -17.51 -19.44
CA PRO A 251 21.53 -17.08 -20.50
C PRO A 251 20.76 -16.92 -21.82
N GLY A 252 21.01 -15.81 -22.50
CA GLY A 252 20.36 -15.50 -23.79
C GLY A 252 18.93 -14.95 -23.66
N LEU A 253 18.44 -14.71 -22.44
CA LEU A 253 17.13 -14.11 -22.22
C LEU A 253 17.06 -12.70 -22.84
N SER A 254 16.06 -12.49 -23.70
CA SER A 254 15.71 -11.17 -24.23
C SER A 254 14.28 -10.83 -23.81
N LEU A 255 14.07 -9.63 -23.26
CA LEU A 255 12.75 -9.19 -22.81
C LEU A 255 11.70 -9.23 -23.93
N GLU A 256 12.11 -8.91 -25.16
CA GLU A 256 11.24 -8.93 -26.35
C GLU A 256 10.72 -10.33 -26.71
N THR A 257 11.47 -11.38 -26.34
CA THR A 257 11.11 -12.77 -26.64
C THR A 257 10.14 -13.37 -25.63
N ILE A 258 9.93 -12.72 -24.48
CA ILE A 258 9.01 -13.20 -23.45
C ILE A 258 7.58 -12.83 -23.84
N ASN A 259 6.70 -13.83 -23.96
CA ASN A 259 5.30 -13.64 -24.36
C ASN A 259 4.55 -12.59 -23.53
N SER A 260 4.81 -12.53 -22.22
CA SER A 260 4.14 -11.57 -21.33
C SER A 260 4.60 -10.12 -21.54
N SER A 261 5.75 -9.86 -22.18
CA SER A 261 6.22 -8.50 -22.47
C SER A 261 5.30 -7.73 -23.42
N SER A 262 4.50 -8.44 -24.22
CA SER A 262 3.48 -7.85 -25.10
C SER A 262 2.11 -7.70 -24.43
N ILE A 263 1.97 -8.08 -23.15
CA ILE A 263 0.72 -8.00 -22.39
C ILE A 263 0.77 -6.78 -21.45
N HIS A 264 -0.31 -6.01 -21.44
CA HIS A 264 -0.46 -4.90 -20.48
C HIS A 264 -0.64 -5.45 -19.06
N PRO A 265 0.02 -4.86 -18.05
CA PRO A 265 -0.33 -5.15 -16.67
C PRO A 265 -1.78 -4.71 -16.41
N PRO A 266 -2.46 -5.25 -15.38
CA PRO A 266 -3.77 -4.74 -14.95
C PRO A 266 -3.73 -3.22 -14.73
N ILE A 267 -4.49 -2.48 -15.53
CA ILE A 267 -4.64 -1.03 -15.41
C ILE A 267 -6.03 -0.76 -14.79
N PRO A 268 -6.12 -0.02 -13.66
CA PRO A 268 -7.39 0.41 -13.09
C PRO A 268 -8.31 1.10 -14.12
N GLU A 269 -9.62 0.87 -14.00
CA GLU A 269 -10.58 1.30 -15.04
C GLU A 269 -10.63 2.83 -15.20
N ASP A 270 -10.51 3.55 -14.09
CA ASP A 270 -10.40 5.01 -14.04
C ASP A 270 -9.14 5.53 -14.74
N VAL A 271 -7.99 4.89 -14.47
CA VAL A 271 -6.71 5.21 -15.11
C VAL A 271 -6.77 4.94 -16.61
N ALA A 272 -7.34 3.80 -17.02
CA ALA A 272 -7.48 3.45 -18.43
C ALA A 272 -8.40 4.41 -19.18
N LYS A 273 -9.51 4.84 -18.56
CA LYS A 273 -10.42 5.86 -19.12
C LYS A 273 -9.71 7.20 -19.24
N HIS A 274 -9.03 7.65 -18.18
CA HIS A 274 -8.30 8.91 -18.18
C HIS A 274 -7.19 8.94 -19.22
N ALA A 275 -6.41 7.86 -19.35
CA ALA A 275 -5.36 7.73 -20.36
C ALA A 275 -5.90 7.75 -21.81
N LYS A 276 -7.18 7.42 -22.04
CA LYS A 276 -7.81 7.54 -23.36
C LYS A 276 -8.36 8.93 -23.64
N THR A 277 -8.99 9.56 -22.65
CA THR A 277 -9.67 10.86 -22.85
C THR A 277 -8.76 12.07 -22.67
N ALA A 278 -7.79 12.00 -21.76
CA ALA A 278 -6.96 13.12 -21.34
C ALA A 278 -5.52 13.05 -21.90
N GLN A 279 -5.30 12.36 -23.01
CA GLN A 279 -3.97 12.13 -23.59
C GLN A 279 -3.15 13.41 -23.73
N GLU A 280 -3.69 14.43 -24.40
CA GLU A 280 -2.95 15.69 -24.61
C GLU A 280 -2.68 16.43 -23.30
N SER A 281 -3.57 16.31 -22.30
CA SER A 281 -3.37 16.89 -20.97
C SER A 281 -2.23 16.19 -20.22
N ILE A 282 -2.17 14.85 -20.30
CA ILE A 282 -1.09 14.05 -19.70
C ILE A 282 0.25 14.39 -20.36
N LEU A 283 0.29 14.54 -21.69
CA LEU A 283 1.49 14.93 -22.40
C LEU A 283 1.94 16.35 -22.03
N ALA A 284 1.00 17.29 -21.92
CA ALA A 284 1.30 18.66 -21.47
C ALA A 284 1.75 18.74 -20.00
N ALA A 285 1.26 17.83 -19.14
CA ALA A 285 1.74 17.69 -17.77
C ALA A 285 3.15 17.09 -17.73
N LEU A 286 3.43 16.13 -18.61
CA LEU A 286 4.75 15.52 -18.76
C LEU A 286 5.79 16.54 -19.26
N GLU A 287 5.44 17.39 -20.22
CA GLU A 287 6.32 18.46 -20.71
C GLU A 287 6.68 19.48 -19.61
N ARG A 288 5.80 19.67 -18.61
CA ARG A 288 6.00 20.57 -17.46
C ARG A 288 6.43 19.85 -16.19
N LEU A 289 6.93 18.62 -16.31
CA LEU A 289 7.28 17.78 -15.17
C LEU A 289 8.37 18.40 -14.28
N ASP A 290 9.21 19.29 -14.83
CA ASP A 290 10.24 20.01 -14.08
C ASP A 290 9.68 21.05 -13.09
N GLU A 291 8.44 21.51 -13.30
CA GLU A 291 7.73 22.46 -12.43
C GLU A 291 7.07 21.77 -11.21
N VAL A 292 6.95 20.44 -11.25
CA VAL A 292 6.22 19.65 -10.27
C VAL A 292 7.02 19.46 -8.98
N ASN A 293 6.46 19.96 -7.88
CA ASN A 293 7.08 19.93 -6.55
C ASN A 293 6.61 18.74 -5.71
N GLY A 294 6.86 17.51 -6.17
CA GLY A 294 6.59 16.33 -5.33
C GLY A 294 6.93 14.99 -5.99
N PRO A 295 7.56 14.05 -5.28
CA PRO A 295 7.85 12.71 -5.84
C PRO A 295 6.56 11.94 -6.17
N ALA A 296 5.48 12.17 -5.43
CA ALA A 296 4.17 11.53 -5.65
C ALA A 296 3.56 11.92 -7.01
N GLU A 297 3.40 13.22 -7.23
CA GLU A 297 2.85 13.76 -8.49
C GLU A 297 3.74 13.41 -9.69
N HIS A 298 5.06 13.48 -9.50
CA HIS A 298 6.03 13.08 -10.51
C HIS A 298 5.87 11.60 -10.93
N ASN A 299 5.73 10.70 -9.95
CA ASN A 299 5.47 9.27 -10.21
C ASN A 299 4.15 9.07 -10.95
N THR A 300 3.10 9.79 -10.55
CA THR A 300 1.77 9.69 -11.17
C THR A 300 1.81 10.13 -12.63
N VAL A 301 2.40 11.27 -12.96
CA VAL A 301 2.48 11.78 -14.33
C VAL A 301 3.30 10.85 -15.23
N VAL A 302 4.46 10.37 -14.76
CA VAL A 302 5.29 9.43 -15.52
C VAL A 302 4.55 8.11 -15.76
N ASN A 303 3.86 7.57 -14.75
CA ASN A 303 3.08 6.35 -14.90
C ASN A 303 1.93 6.53 -15.91
N GLN A 304 1.16 7.63 -15.79
CA GLN A 304 0.10 7.96 -16.75
C GLN A 304 0.65 8.07 -18.19
N ALA A 305 1.80 8.71 -18.37
CA ALA A 305 2.46 8.79 -19.67
C ALA A 305 2.85 7.41 -20.22
N VAL A 306 3.40 6.52 -19.39
CA VAL A 306 3.72 5.13 -19.76
C VAL A 306 2.46 4.34 -20.14
N VAL A 307 1.36 4.52 -19.41
CA VAL A 307 0.06 3.93 -19.76
C VAL A 307 -0.42 4.45 -21.12
N VAL A 308 -0.33 5.76 -21.38
CA VAL A 308 -0.69 6.34 -22.70
C VAL A 308 0.18 5.76 -23.80
N ALA A 309 1.50 5.70 -23.62
CA ALA A 309 2.44 5.18 -24.61
C ALA A 309 2.15 3.71 -24.98
N THR A 310 1.83 2.89 -24.00
CA THR A 310 1.61 1.45 -24.22
C THR A 310 0.21 1.16 -24.75
N THR A 311 -0.82 1.85 -24.26
CA THR A 311 -2.21 1.62 -24.70
C THR A 311 -2.57 2.33 -26.01
N THR A 312 -1.83 3.37 -26.38
CA THR A 312 -2.02 4.16 -27.59
C THR A 312 -0.73 4.23 -28.40
N PRO A 313 -0.44 3.23 -29.27
CA PRO A 313 0.82 3.13 -30.00
C PRO A 313 1.17 4.35 -30.85
N SER A 314 0.17 5.09 -31.36
CA SER A 314 0.37 6.32 -32.14
C SER A 314 1.00 7.46 -31.33
N LYS A 315 0.92 7.41 -29.99
CA LYS A 315 1.51 8.40 -29.08
C LYS A 315 2.83 7.91 -28.45
N ALA A 316 3.18 6.63 -28.62
CA ALA A 316 4.36 6.04 -27.99
C ALA A 316 5.66 6.79 -28.33
N GLY A 317 5.85 7.14 -29.61
CA GLY A 317 7.01 7.93 -30.06
C GLY A 317 7.06 9.31 -29.41
N LYS A 318 5.94 10.04 -29.39
CA LYS A 318 5.87 11.37 -28.76
C LYS A 318 6.16 11.31 -27.25
N VAL A 319 5.63 10.31 -26.54
CA VAL A 319 5.92 10.14 -25.10
C VAL A 319 7.38 9.80 -24.87
N HIS A 320 7.96 8.91 -25.69
CA HIS A 320 9.38 8.60 -25.67
C HIS A 320 10.21 9.88 -25.87
N ASP A 321 9.97 10.64 -26.93
CA ASP A 321 10.71 11.87 -27.25
C ASP A 321 10.68 12.89 -26.10
N ILE A 322 9.52 13.09 -25.47
CA ILE A 322 9.38 14.00 -24.31
C ILE A 322 10.21 13.48 -23.13
N LEU A 323 10.05 12.21 -22.74
CA LEU A 323 10.82 11.60 -21.64
C LEU A 323 12.33 11.69 -21.89
N PHE A 324 12.75 11.43 -23.12
CA PHE A 324 14.15 11.44 -23.51
C PHE A 324 14.74 12.86 -23.48
N SER A 325 13.97 13.84 -23.96
CA SER A 325 14.33 15.26 -23.88
C SER A 325 14.49 15.71 -22.41
N LEU A 326 13.54 15.36 -21.55
CA LEU A 326 13.59 15.65 -20.11
C LEU A 326 14.81 14.99 -19.46
N LEU A 327 15.09 13.71 -19.73
CA LEU A 327 16.28 13.03 -19.22
C LEU A 327 17.58 13.76 -19.63
N ARG A 328 17.64 14.29 -20.86
CA ARG A 328 18.81 15.00 -21.38
C ARG A 328 18.97 16.38 -20.75
N GLN A 329 17.88 17.09 -20.46
CA GLN A 329 17.92 18.46 -19.94
C GLN A 329 17.91 18.54 -18.40
N ALA A 330 17.38 17.51 -17.72
CA ALA A 330 17.17 17.54 -16.27
C ALA A 330 18.46 17.75 -15.48
N GLN A 331 18.33 18.57 -14.43
CA GLN A 331 19.35 18.75 -13.39
C GLN A 331 19.51 17.47 -12.55
N PRO A 332 20.64 17.24 -11.85
CA PRO A 332 20.90 15.96 -11.17
C PRO A 332 19.77 15.46 -10.25
N ARG A 333 19.12 16.36 -9.49
CA ARG A 333 18.02 16.00 -8.59
C ARG A 333 16.74 15.61 -9.35
N GLN A 334 16.39 16.35 -10.40
CA GLN A 334 15.23 16.07 -11.26
C GLN A 334 15.48 14.77 -12.05
N PHE A 335 16.70 14.61 -12.57
CA PHE A 335 17.13 13.41 -13.29
C PHE A 335 16.98 12.16 -12.41
N TYR A 336 17.45 12.19 -11.16
CA TYR A 336 17.27 11.08 -10.22
C TYR A 336 15.79 10.75 -9.96
N ARG A 337 14.92 11.76 -9.84
CA ARG A 337 13.47 11.58 -9.68
C ARG A 337 12.84 10.92 -10.90
N LEU A 338 13.17 11.39 -12.10
CA LEU A 338 12.65 10.88 -13.36
C LEU A 338 13.10 9.44 -13.61
N ILE A 339 14.38 9.14 -13.37
CA ILE A 339 14.90 7.77 -13.43
C ILE A 339 14.19 6.88 -12.40
N SER A 340 14.00 7.35 -11.17
CA SER A 340 13.29 6.58 -10.14
C SER A 340 11.85 6.28 -10.55
N ALA A 341 11.16 7.25 -11.15
CA ALA A 341 9.79 7.06 -11.65
C ALA A 341 9.72 6.08 -12.84
N LEU A 342 10.69 6.11 -13.75
CA LEU A 342 10.81 5.11 -14.81
C LEU A 342 11.06 3.71 -14.23
N ILE A 343 12.00 3.58 -13.29
CA ILE A 343 12.33 2.31 -12.62
C ILE A 343 11.12 1.75 -11.86
N ASN A 344 10.20 2.57 -11.35
CA ASN A 344 8.97 2.09 -10.71
C ASN A 344 8.08 1.27 -11.67
N ASN A 345 8.20 1.49 -12.97
CA ASN A 345 7.47 0.74 -14.01
C ASN A 345 8.23 -0.50 -14.50
N VAL A 346 9.47 -0.69 -14.06
CA VAL A 346 10.32 -1.85 -14.38
C VAL A 346 10.05 -2.95 -13.33
N ARG A 347 9.02 -3.79 -13.59
CA ARG A 347 8.51 -4.82 -12.66
C ARG A 347 8.73 -6.21 -13.23
N TYR A 348 7.70 -7.02 -13.42
CA TYR A 348 7.77 -8.28 -14.15
C TYR A 348 7.69 -8.05 -15.67
N PRO A 349 7.94 -9.04 -16.55
CA PRO A 349 7.80 -8.84 -17.99
C PRO A 349 6.36 -8.45 -18.36
N ASN A 350 6.20 -7.22 -18.86
CA ASN A 350 4.95 -6.61 -19.34
C ASN A 350 5.29 -5.42 -20.24
N THR A 351 4.28 -4.85 -20.92
CA THR A 351 4.49 -3.75 -21.88
C THR A 351 5.08 -2.47 -21.26
N HIS A 352 4.73 -2.14 -20.01
CA HIS A 352 5.28 -0.96 -19.32
C HIS A 352 6.76 -1.16 -19.00
N THR A 353 7.11 -2.36 -18.53
CA THR A 353 8.49 -2.74 -18.24
C THR A 353 9.32 -2.69 -19.51
N LEU A 354 8.84 -3.27 -20.62
CA LEU A 354 9.51 -3.22 -21.93
C LEU A 354 9.74 -1.78 -22.41
N PHE A 355 8.70 -0.94 -22.38
CA PHE A 355 8.80 0.46 -22.78
C PHE A 355 9.86 1.22 -21.95
N CYS A 356 9.81 1.09 -20.62
CA CYS A 356 10.71 1.80 -19.73
C CYS A 356 12.15 1.28 -19.80
N THR A 357 12.35 -0.04 -19.93
CA THR A 357 13.70 -0.59 -20.09
C THR A 357 14.34 -0.14 -21.40
N ASN A 358 13.56 -0.01 -22.49
CA ASN A 358 14.09 0.46 -23.77
C ASN A 358 14.60 1.90 -23.68
N ILE A 359 13.84 2.81 -23.03
CA ILE A 359 14.29 4.18 -22.74
C ILE A 359 15.59 4.16 -21.92
N LEU A 360 15.65 3.35 -20.87
CA LEU A 360 16.81 3.29 -20.00
C LEU A 360 18.04 2.72 -20.73
N PHE A 361 17.90 1.66 -21.51
CA PHE A 361 18.99 1.10 -22.31
C PHE A 361 19.49 2.09 -23.36
N GLU A 362 18.60 2.76 -24.08
CA GLU A 362 18.96 3.77 -25.08
C GLU A 362 19.74 4.93 -24.44
N MET A 363 19.31 5.39 -23.25
CA MET A 363 20.03 6.42 -22.50
C MET A 363 21.47 6.00 -22.15
N PHE A 364 21.71 4.72 -21.84
CA PHE A 364 23.05 4.20 -21.56
C PHE A 364 23.91 4.01 -22.82
N LEU A 365 23.29 3.70 -23.97
CA LEU A 365 23.98 3.61 -25.27
C LEU A 365 24.40 4.98 -25.78
N LEU A 366 23.54 5.98 -25.61
CA LEU A 366 23.80 7.34 -26.06
C LEU A 366 24.72 8.09 -25.09
N ASP A 367 25.30 9.19 -25.58
CA ASP A 367 26.13 10.05 -24.76
C ASP A 367 25.27 11.01 -23.92
N PHE A 368 24.98 10.57 -22.70
CA PHE A 368 24.35 11.38 -21.63
C PHE A 368 25.37 11.96 -20.64
N GLY A 369 26.67 11.72 -20.87
CA GLY A 369 27.75 12.02 -19.93
C GLY A 369 27.82 11.05 -18.73
N ASP A 370 29.03 10.86 -18.22
CA ASP A 370 29.33 9.89 -17.16
C ASP A 370 28.54 10.15 -15.86
N LEU A 371 28.30 11.42 -15.52
CA LEU A 371 27.55 11.78 -14.31
C LEU A 371 26.11 11.25 -14.34
N LYS A 372 25.41 11.38 -15.48
CA LYS A 372 24.03 10.89 -15.61
C LYS A 372 23.99 9.36 -15.61
N LYS A 373 24.95 8.72 -16.27
CA LYS A 373 25.11 7.25 -16.22
C LYS A 373 25.37 6.76 -14.79
N GLU A 374 26.22 7.44 -14.02
CA GLU A 374 26.47 7.13 -12.61
C GLU A 374 25.20 7.30 -11.76
N VAL A 375 24.47 8.41 -11.91
CA VAL A 375 23.24 8.66 -11.14
C VAL A 375 22.15 7.63 -11.47
N ALA A 376 21.99 7.28 -12.75
CA ALA A 376 21.03 6.26 -13.14
C ALA A 376 21.41 4.87 -12.61
N MET A 377 22.70 4.51 -12.70
CA MET A 377 23.20 3.25 -12.15
C MET A 377 23.07 3.20 -10.63
N ARG A 378 23.30 4.32 -9.94
CA ARG A 378 23.05 4.47 -8.50
C ARG A 378 21.58 4.20 -8.16
N ALA A 379 20.63 4.77 -8.91
CA ALA A 379 19.20 4.54 -8.68
C ALA A 379 18.83 3.05 -8.81
N ILE A 380 19.41 2.34 -9.80
CA ILE A 380 19.25 0.89 -9.96
C ILE A 380 19.87 0.14 -8.77
N LEU A 381 21.11 0.46 -8.40
CA LEU A 381 21.84 -0.20 -7.30
C LEU A 381 21.18 0.01 -5.94
N GLU A 382 20.63 1.20 -5.65
CA GLU A 382 19.90 1.47 -4.42
C GLU A 382 18.71 0.52 -4.25
N ARG A 383 18.01 0.18 -5.35
CA ARG A 383 16.96 -0.85 -5.32
C ARG A 383 17.53 -2.24 -5.01
N LEU A 384 18.72 -2.58 -5.51
CA LEU A 384 19.29 -3.93 -5.35
C LEU A 384 20.03 -4.14 -4.02
N ILE A 385 20.53 -3.07 -3.40
CA ILE A 385 21.17 -3.12 -2.08
C ILE A 385 20.13 -3.24 -0.96
N ALA A 386 18.91 -2.75 -1.19
CA ALA A 386 17.83 -2.92 -0.23
C ALA A 386 17.57 -4.41 0.04
N ASN A 387 17.09 -4.72 1.25
CA ASN A 387 16.72 -6.09 1.59
C ASN A 387 15.69 -6.65 0.60
N ARG A 388 15.79 -7.96 0.34
CA ARG A 388 14.88 -8.70 -0.55
C ARG A 388 13.41 -8.49 -0.13
N PRO A 389 12.46 -8.59 -1.07
CA PRO A 389 12.59 -9.01 -2.47
C PRO A 389 13.12 -7.90 -3.41
N HIS A 390 13.41 -8.26 -4.65
CA HIS A 390 13.82 -7.33 -5.72
C HIS A 390 12.92 -7.52 -6.93
N PRO A 391 12.43 -6.43 -7.58
CA PRO A 391 11.64 -6.55 -8.79
C PRO A 391 12.43 -7.24 -9.91
N TRP A 392 11.80 -8.21 -10.57
CA TRP A 392 12.43 -9.04 -11.59
C TRP A 392 13.11 -8.20 -12.70
N GLY A 393 12.43 -7.16 -13.17
CA GLY A 393 12.87 -6.32 -14.28
C GLY A 393 14.01 -5.40 -13.89
N VAL A 394 14.09 -4.99 -12.62
CA VAL A 394 15.23 -4.20 -12.13
C VAL A 394 16.49 -5.07 -12.08
N LEU A 395 16.35 -6.34 -11.69
CA LEU A 395 17.44 -7.31 -11.80
C LEU A 395 17.83 -7.52 -13.27
N PHE A 396 16.86 -7.78 -14.16
CA PHE A 396 17.11 -7.93 -15.60
C PHE A 396 17.85 -6.72 -16.20
N LEU A 397 17.35 -5.51 -15.92
CA LEU A 397 17.96 -4.25 -16.36
C LEU A 397 19.41 -4.14 -15.90
N PHE A 398 19.68 -4.40 -14.62
CA PHE A 398 21.04 -4.39 -14.07
C PHE A 398 21.94 -5.41 -14.76
N ILE A 399 21.50 -6.66 -14.90
CA ILE A 399 22.29 -7.73 -15.50
C ILE A 399 22.65 -7.40 -16.94
N GLU A 400 21.68 -6.93 -17.73
CA GLU A 400 21.88 -6.62 -19.14
C GLU A 400 22.85 -5.43 -19.33
N LEU A 401 22.71 -4.37 -18.51
CA LEU A 401 23.64 -3.23 -18.53
C LEU A 401 25.08 -3.64 -18.19
N VAL A 402 25.23 -4.61 -17.30
CA VAL A 402 26.53 -5.07 -16.80
C VAL A 402 27.19 -6.10 -17.70
N ARG A 403 26.40 -6.99 -18.27
CA ARG A 403 26.87 -8.11 -19.09
C ARG A 403 27.22 -7.66 -20.50
N SER A 404 26.47 -6.69 -21.04
CA SER A 404 26.66 -6.27 -22.43
C SER A 404 27.77 -5.22 -22.53
N GLU A 405 28.83 -5.54 -23.28
CA GLU A 405 29.98 -4.66 -23.50
C GLU A 405 29.59 -3.32 -24.16
N LYS A 406 28.49 -3.30 -24.92
CA LYS A 406 27.99 -2.11 -25.65
C LYS A 406 27.66 -0.92 -24.74
N TYR A 407 27.40 -1.14 -23.46
CA TYR A 407 27.11 -0.05 -22.51
C TYR A 407 28.37 0.44 -21.77
N SER A 408 29.46 -0.34 -21.80
CA SER A 408 30.73 -0.04 -21.12
C SER A 408 30.60 0.29 -19.61
N ILE A 409 29.62 -0.33 -18.93
CA ILE A 409 29.33 -0.05 -17.51
C ILE A 409 30.22 -0.84 -16.55
N ALA A 410 30.58 -2.08 -16.90
CA ALA A 410 31.34 -2.95 -16.01
C ALA A 410 32.72 -2.37 -15.62
N ASP A 411 33.34 -1.66 -16.56
CA ASP A 411 34.66 -1.05 -16.38
C ASP A 411 34.60 0.41 -15.93
N ALA A 412 33.39 0.97 -15.77
CA ALA A 412 33.23 2.37 -15.43
C ALA A 412 33.84 2.70 -14.05
N PRO A 413 34.52 3.86 -13.89
CA PRO A 413 35.23 4.21 -12.65
C PRO A 413 34.35 4.17 -11.40
N PHE A 414 33.08 4.57 -11.51
CA PHE A 414 32.15 4.58 -10.38
C PHE A 414 31.73 3.17 -9.90
N ILE A 415 31.88 2.14 -10.73
CA ILE A 415 31.69 0.73 -10.37
C ILE A 415 32.96 0.16 -9.75
N THR A 416 34.11 0.37 -10.40
CA THR A 416 35.38 -0.28 -10.05
C THR A 416 36.05 0.33 -8.81
N GLN A 417 35.89 1.63 -8.57
CA GLN A 417 36.56 2.31 -7.45
C GLN A 417 35.87 2.11 -6.09
N LYS A 418 34.56 1.86 -6.06
CA LYS A 418 33.80 1.71 -4.81
C LYS A 418 33.71 0.24 -4.38
N LYS A 419 34.58 -0.19 -3.44
CA LYS A 419 34.67 -1.58 -2.95
C LYS A 419 33.32 -2.25 -2.62
N LYS A 420 32.37 -1.55 -1.98
CA LYS A 420 31.03 -2.09 -1.67
C LYS A 420 30.19 -2.35 -2.93
N VAL A 421 30.24 -1.42 -3.89
CA VAL A 421 29.53 -1.56 -5.18
C VAL A 421 30.16 -2.70 -5.97
N HIS A 422 31.49 -2.74 -6.06
CA HIS A 422 32.22 -3.82 -6.71
C HIS A 422 31.94 -5.19 -6.05
N ALA A 423 31.87 -5.27 -4.72
CA ALA A 423 31.55 -6.50 -4.00
C ALA A 423 30.10 -6.97 -4.25
N LEU A 424 29.12 -6.05 -4.20
CA LEU A 424 27.73 -6.37 -4.58
C LEU A 424 27.67 -6.82 -6.03
N PHE A 425 28.31 -6.09 -6.92
CA PHE A 425 28.38 -6.40 -8.35
C PHE A 425 29.02 -7.77 -8.62
N SER A 426 30.08 -8.11 -7.87
CA SER A 426 30.74 -9.41 -7.94
C SER A 426 29.86 -10.52 -7.37
N SER A 427 29.17 -10.28 -6.26
CA SER A 427 28.24 -11.24 -5.66
C SER A 427 27.03 -11.50 -6.55
N ILE A 428 26.49 -10.45 -7.16
CA ILE A 428 25.44 -10.57 -8.18
C ILE A 428 26.03 -11.33 -9.35
N LYS A 429 27.14 -10.91 -9.98
CA LYS A 429 27.80 -11.67 -11.07
C LYS A 429 27.98 -13.16 -10.75
N GLN A 430 28.50 -13.53 -9.58
CA GLN A 430 28.67 -14.94 -9.16
C GLN A 430 27.36 -15.70 -8.93
N THR A 431 26.27 -15.00 -8.66
CA THR A 431 24.93 -15.60 -8.55
C THR A 431 24.24 -15.66 -9.92
N CYS A 432 24.71 -14.88 -10.91
CA CYS A 432 24.06 -14.65 -12.21
C CYS A 432 24.77 -15.27 -13.42
N LEU A 433 26.06 -15.57 -13.29
CA LEU A 433 26.98 -16.15 -14.28
C LEU A 433 27.61 -17.38 -13.65
#